data_AF-A0A955V913-F1
#
_entry.id   AF-A0A955V913-F1
#
_cell.length_a   1.000
_cell.length_b   1.000
_cell.length_c   1.000
_cell.angle_alpha   90.00
_cell.angle_beta   90.00
_cell.angle_gamma   90.00
#
_symmetry.space_group_name_H-M   'P 1'
#
loop_
_entity.id
_entity.type
_entity.pdbx_description
1 polymer ?
#
loop_
_entity_poly.entity_id
_entity_poly.type
_entity_poly.pdbx_seq_one_letter_code
_entity_poly.pdbx_strand_id
1 'polypeptide(L)' 'TEDTTIADLAVATNAGQIKTGSLCRSERVAKYNQLLRIESELGDAATYGI' A
#
# COMPACT_ATOMS: atom_id res chain seq x y z
N THR A 1 9.11 0.70 -12.34
CA THR A 1 8.56 2.06 -12.26
C THR A 1 8.25 2.37 -10.82
N GLU A 2 8.47 3.61 -10.38
CA GLU A 2 8.12 4.10 -9.04
C GLU A 2 6.61 4.25 -8.84
N ASP A 3 5.78 4.19 -9.90
CA ASP A 3 4.32 4.29 -9.84
C ASP A 3 3.69 3.46 -8.70
N THR A 4 2.85 4.06 -7.87
CA THR A 4 2.30 3.39 -6.67
C THR A 4 0.81 3.09 -6.77
N THR A 5 0.20 3.32 -7.94
CA THR A 5 -1.24 3.20 -8.19
C THR A 5 -1.89 1.91 -7.66
N ILE A 6 -1.16 0.78 -7.69
CA ILE A 6 -1.69 -0.50 -7.19
C ILE A 6 -1.87 -0.54 -5.65
N ALA A 7 -1.13 0.27 -4.89
CA ALA A 7 -1.30 0.41 -3.44
C ALA A 7 -2.61 1.14 -3.14
N ASP A 8 -2.86 2.27 -3.81
CA ASP A 8 -4.10 3.03 -3.68
C ASP A 8 -5.32 2.21 -4.13
N LEU A 9 -5.19 1.47 -5.24
CA LEU A 9 -6.26 0.59 -5.73
C LEU A 9 -6.63 -0.50 -4.73
N ALA A 10 -5.64 -1.11 -4.06
CA ALA A 10 -5.89 -2.15 -3.07
C ALA A 10 -6.67 -1.61 -1.85
N VAL A 11 -6.34 -0.41 -1.39
CA VAL A 11 -7.07 0.24 -0.28
C VAL A 11 -8.46 0.68 -0.72
N ALA A 12 -8.57 1.34 -1.89
CA ALA A 12 -9.85 1.83 -2.42
C ALA A 12 -10.89 0.72 -2.64
N THR A 13 -10.43 -0.51 -2.92
CA THR A 13 -11.31 -1.67 -3.12
C THR A 13 -11.48 -2.54 -1.88
N ASN A 14 -10.85 -2.18 -0.75
CA ASN A 14 -10.76 -3.03 0.44
C ASN A 14 -10.31 -4.47 0.10
N ALA A 15 -9.29 -4.61 -0.76
CA ALA A 15 -8.85 -5.90 -1.28
C ALA A 15 -8.32 -6.86 -0.18
N GLY A 16 -7.92 -6.34 0.98
CA GLY A 16 -7.41 -7.09 2.14
C GLY A 16 -6.02 -7.70 1.94
N GLN A 17 -5.56 -7.88 0.69
CA GLN A 17 -4.23 -8.38 0.36
C GLN A 17 -3.68 -7.68 -0.87
N ILE A 18 -2.36 -7.53 -0.92
CA ILE A 18 -1.63 -7.00 -2.07
C ILE A 18 -0.30 -7.73 -2.22
N LYS A 19 0.05 -8.12 -3.45
CA LYS A 19 1.36 -8.67 -3.77
C LYS A 19 2.13 -7.69 -4.63
N THR A 20 3.09 -6.99 -4.02
CA THR A 20 3.89 -5.96 -4.72
C THR A 20 5.39 -6.27 -4.79
N GLY A 21 5.83 -7.47 -4.41
CA GLY A 21 7.20 -7.96 -4.56
C GLY A 21 7.91 -8.25 -3.23
N SER A 22 9.24 -8.40 -3.29
CA SER A 22 10.08 -8.53 -2.09
C SER A 22 10.37 -7.17 -1.48
N LEU A 23 10.89 -7.14 -0.25
CA LEU A 23 11.32 -5.93 0.47
C LEU A 23 12.68 -5.40 -0.03
N CYS A 24 12.94 -5.54 -1.32
CA CYS A 24 14.16 -5.08 -1.97
C CYS A 24 13.82 -4.43 -3.31
N ARG A 25 14.74 -3.56 -3.79
CA ARG A 25 14.58 -2.69 -4.95
C ARG A 25 13.55 -1.57 -4.74
N SER A 26 13.93 -0.35 -5.10
CA SER A 26 13.15 0.87 -4.84
C SER A 26 11.76 0.81 -5.44
N GLU A 27 11.60 0.22 -6.63
CA GLU A 27 10.29 0.18 -7.27
C GLU A 27 9.26 -0.65 -6.48
N ARG A 28 9.71 -1.62 -5.68
CA ARG A 28 8.85 -2.46 -4.83
C ARG A 28 8.56 -1.76 -3.51
N VAL A 29 9.61 -1.24 -2.89
CA VAL A 29 9.56 -0.48 -1.64
C VAL A 29 8.66 0.75 -1.79
N ALA A 30 8.62 1.40 -2.95
CA ALA A 30 7.74 2.53 -3.22
C ALA A 30 6.26 2.24 -2.92
N LYS A 31 5.76 1.03 -3.22
CA LYS A 31 4.35 0.66 -3.00
C LYS A 31 4.09 0.40 -1.51
N TYR A 32 5.03 -0.23 -0.82
CA TYR A 32 4.97 -0.39 0.63
C TYR A 32 4.99 0.97 1.34
N ASN A 33 5.84 1.90 0.91
CA ASN A 33 5.89 3.26 1.45
C ASN A 33 4.58 4.03 1.17
N GLN A 34 3.93 3.78 0.02
CA GLN A 34 2.61 4.35 -0.25
C GLN A 34 1.56 3.81 0.71
N LEU A 35 1.56 2.52 1.02
CA LEU A 35 0.64 1.96 2.03
C LEU A 35 0.84 2.60 3.41
N LEU A 36 2.09 2.84 3.83
CA LEU A 36 2.38 3.55 5.08
C LEU A 36 1.88 5.00 5.07
N ARG A 37 1.96 5.68 3.92
CA ARG A 37 1.40 7.04 3.76
C ARG A 37 -0.13 7.01 3.85
N ILE A 38 -0.79 6.10 3.15
CA ILE A 38 -2.25 5.96 3.19
C ILE A 38 -2.73 5.62 4.60
N GLU A 39 -2.05 4.69 5.30
CA GLU A 39 -2.35 4.38 6.70
C GLU A 39 -2.23 5.63 7.59
N SER A 40 -1.14 6.40 7.43
CA SER A 40 -0.96 7.65 8.16
C SER A 40 -2.03 8.71 7.85
N GLU A 41 -2.56 8.74 6.62
CA GLU A 41 -3.62 9.68 6.21
C GLU A 41 -4.99 9.27 6.77
N LEU A 42 -5.26 7.97 6.87
CA LEU A 42 -6.49 7.42 7.43
C LEU A 42 -6.56 7.55 8.96
N GLY A 43 -5.42 7.52 9.64
CA GLY A 43 -5.36 7.63 11.10
C GLY A 43 -6.20 6.55 11.79
N ASP A 44 -7.07 6.95 12.71
CA ASP A 44 -7.93 6.02 13.47
C ASP A 44 -8.94 5.24 12.60
N ALA A 45 -9.16 5.67 11.36
CA ALA A 45 -10.01 4.95 10.42
C ALA A 45 -9.27 3.80 9.70
N ALA A 46 -7.94 3.72 9.81
CA ALA A 46 -7.16 2.65 9.21
C ALA A 46 -7.47 1.31 9.88
N THR A 47 -7.68 0.27 9.08
CA THR A 47 -7.84 -1.10 9.56
C THR A 47 -6.86 -2.01 8.81
N TYR A 48 -6.09 -2.79 9.55
CA TYR A 48 -5.20 -3.77 8.97
C TYR A 48 -5.90 -5.13 8.84
N GLY A 49 -6.06 -5.58 7.60
CA GLY A 49 -6.70 -6.85 7.29
C GLY A 49 -8.23 -6.81 7.41
N ILE A 50 -8.84 -7.94 7.09
CA ILE A 50 -10.25 -8.27 7.34
C ILE A 50 -10.26 -9.49 8.25
#